data_AF-A0A833EQ52-F1
#
_entry.id   AF-A0A833EQ52-F1
#
_cell.length_a   1.000
_cell.length_b   1.000
_cell.length_c   1.000
_cell.angle_alpha   90.00
_cell.angle_beta   90.00
_cell.angle_gamma   90.00
#
_symmetry.space_group_name_H-M   'P 1'
#
loop_
_entity.id
_entity.type
_entity.pdbx_description
1 polymer ?
#
loop_
_entity_poly.entity_id
_entity_poly.type
_entity_poly.pdbx_seq_one_letter_code
_entity_poly.pdbx_strand_id
1 'polypeptide(L)'
;MKKRKANYTFLFAVLFLIMLFSPGLNASMFQQDSTAVQGDSLTMAEGQDSVQSESQDATVARLKSALKSKGASAKTFWDLTTAGGNVAYVILGVFVLGTIIIVFKAWAIGRDWYHSRGLLKVRFSELGLDEIESQVEEAEDSTLKQMLKHTIGYFHAGGNTLGIQQELVTFIELKNDQFESYRSWVNFLSDSAGGLGLLGTVWGIFQTFFGGELDPDKILNGMGVALITTLFGVIVSLIINLGATQTFSSFSNRMEETSDKGDELRLYLLQRERKNGHVPYRSEKEKQATVKDDPSKHSIDTTALDKIVERFENAIRSPRENDDVKAPVNGPVNEPKISASAIQPIPGNLFTGEIRKKALKLQVEDKANRSLAHTKIKLSCQGAVYFEGKKRELEVETDKAGHVEVNLLAGEKVGDGSVAFWIAGDKDHIESIDIQVQPNIPSQLIIQKGNNQPGRVGQRLNHPLQVLARDQYGNPVPDAEVNFRILLGDGHLNGGTRNYLASTNEFGITEVDVTLSNEPGFHKVEAALKDGKGTPVEFHILGTQ
;
A
#
# COMPACT_ATOMS: atom_id res chain seq x y z
N MET A 1 3.77 42.26 -13.80
CA MET A 1 3.82 41.53 -15.08
C MET A 1 3.69 40.02 -14.84
N LYS A 2 2.48 39.50 -14.59
CA LYS A 2 2.22 38.04 -14.62
C LYS A 2 1.62 37.71 -15.99
N LYS A 3 2.49 37.30 -16.92
CA LYS A 3 2.14 36.99 -18.32
C LYS A 3 1.19 35.78 -18.36
N ARG A 4 0.18 35.91 -19.23
CA ARG A 4 -0.71 34.88 -19.78
C ARG A 4 -0.06 33.48 -19.82
N LYS A 5 -0.30 32.63 -18.82
CA LYS A 5 -0.14 31.16 -18.95
C LYS A 5 -1.45 30.55 -19.49
N ALA A 6 -1.98 31.13 -20.57
CA ALA A 6 -3.15 30.59 -21.23
C ALA A 6 -2.72 29.50 -22.22
N ASN A 7 -3.15 28.27 -21.97
CA ASN A 7 -3.58 27.29 -22.99
C ASN A 7 -2.56 26.69 -23.95
N TYR A 8 -1.26 26.69 -23.64
CA TYR A 8 -0.36 25.83 -24.41
C TYR A 8 -0.58 24.35 -24.12
N THR A 9 -1.09 23.95 -22.95
CA THR A 9 -1.16 22.53 -22.57
C THR A 9 -2.23 21.72 -23.31
N PHE A 10 -3.48 22.20 -23.39
CA PHE A 10 -4.54 21.55 -24.17
C PHE A 10 -4.22 21.62 -25.67
N LEU A 11 -3.73 22.76 -26.13
CA LEU A 11 -3.30 22.95 -27.52
C LEU A 11 -2.09 22.06 -27.86
N PHE A 12 -1.15 21.83 -26.93
CA PHE A 12 0.02 20.97 -27.11
C PHE A 12 -0.37 19.50 -27.04
N ALA A 13 -1.26 19.07 -26.14
CA ALA A 13 -1.77 17.70 -26.12
C ALA A 13 -2.52 17.38 -27.41
N VAL A 14 -3.37 18.32 -27.90
CA VAL A 14 -4.10 18.19 -29.17
C VAL A 14 -3.16 18.27 -30.38
N LEU A 15 -2.20 19.21 -30.41
CA LEU A 15 -1.19 19.31 -31.47
C LEU A 15 -0.27 18.09 -31.51
N PHE A 16 0.12 17.55 -30.36
CA PHE A 16 0.97 16.36 -30.25
C PHE A 16 0.21 15.11 -30.72
N LEU A 17 -1.08 14.98 -30.36
CA LEU A 17 -1.95 13.93 -30.91
C LEU A 17 -2.14 14.09 -32.43
N ILE A 18 -2.41 15.30 -32.91
CA ILE A 18 -2.55 15.59 -34.36
C ILE A 18 -1.24 15.30 -35.10
N MET A 19 -0.08 15.60 -34.49
CA MET A 19 1.24 15.33 -35.04
C MET A 19 1.53 13.82 -35.12
N LEU A 20 1.10 13.04 -34.13
CA LEU A 20 1.21 11.57 -34.14
C LEU A 20 0.25 10.90 -35.14
N PHE A 21 -0.94 11.48 -35.38
CA PHE A 21 -1.96 10.94 -36.29
C PHE A 21 -1.90 11.48 -37.73
N SER A 22 -1.10 12.49 -38.02
CA SER A 22 -0.97 13.05 -39.37
C SER A 22 0.13 12.33 -40.18
N PRO A 23 -0.22 11.53 -41.19
CA PRO A 23 0.76 10.80 -42.00
C PRO A 23 1.73 11.72 -42.77
N GLY A 24 1.37 13.01 -42.96
CA GLY A 24 2.18 13.97 -43.71
C GLY A 24 3.23 14.77 -42.90
N LEU A 25 3.12 14.84 -41.57
CA LEU A 25 3.99 15.68 -40.73
C LEU A 25 5.20 14.93 -40.14
N ASN A 26 5.12 13.60 -40.03
CA ASN A 26 6.20 12.78 -39.48
C ASN A 26 7.34 12.52 -40.49
N ALA A 27 7.08 12.70 -41.80
CA ALA A 27 8.07 12.47 -42.84
C ALA A 27 9.21 13.53 -42.86
N SER A 28 8.95 14.75 -42.36
CA SER A 28 9.92 15.86 -42.42
C SER A 28 10.90 15.91 -41.24
N MET A 29 10.68 15.14 -40.16
CA MET A 29 11.52 15.23 -38.95
C MET A 29 12.77 14.33 -38.96
N PHE A 30 12.90 13.42 -39.95
CA PHE A 30 14.00 12.44 -40.02
C PHE A 30 14.77 12.45 -41.35
N GLN A 31 14.70 13.54 -42.11
CA GLN A 31 15.46 13.66 -43.36
C GLN A 31 16.93 13.99 -43.06
N GLN A 32 17.74 12.97 -42.81
CA GLN A 32 19.19 13.10 -42.79
C GLN A 32 19.70 13.15 -44.24
N ASP A 33 20.15 14.33 -44.66
CA ASP A 33 20.82 14.55 -45.94
C ASP A 33 22.03 13.62 -46.04
N SER A 34 21.94 12.67 -46.98
CA SER A 34 23.05 11.78 -47.31
C SER A 34 23.91 12.47 -48.36
N THR A 35 24.87 13.29 -47.92
CA THR A 35 25.96 13.72 -48.81
C THR A 35 26.88 12.51 -49.06
N ALA A 36 27.00 12.15 -50.33
CA ALA A 36 27.81 11.07 -50.83
C ALA A 36 29.29 11.18 -50.40
N VAL A 37 29.87 10.07 -49.95
CA VAL A 37 31.33 9.90 -49.85
C VAL A 37 31.76 8.99 -51.00
N GLN A 38 32.52 9.56 -51.94
CA GLN A 38 33.32 8.84 -52.94
C GLN A 38 34.43 8.08 -52.21
N GLY A 39 34.45 6.75 -52.38
CA GLY A 39 35.58 5.90 -51.99
C GLY A 39 36.49 5.71 -53.18
N ASP A 40 37.68 6.32 -53.09
CA ASP A 40 38.76 6.26 -54.07
C ASP A 40 39.39 4.85 -54.11
N SER A 41 39.71 4.39 -55.32
CA SER A 41 40.29 3.09 -55.61
C SER A 41 41.79 3.07 -55.33
N LEU A 42 42.30 2.06 -54.62
CA LEU A 42 43.71 1.69 -54.63
C LEU A 42 43.91 0.18 -54.74
N THR A 43 44.64 -0.14 -55.80
CA THR A 43 45.12 -1.42 -56.33
C THR A 43 46.14 -2.13 -55.45
N MET A 44 46.15 -3.47 -55.44
CA MET A 44 47.36 -4.30 -55.41
C MET A 44 47.14 -5.61 -56.15
N ALA A 45 48.21 -6.07 -56.81
CA ALA A 45 48.25 -7.04 -57.90
C ALA A 45 48.52 -8.51 -57.48
N GLU A 46 48.13 -9.39 -58.41
CA GLU A 46 48.48 -10.78 -58.76
C GLU A 46 49.32 -11.70 -57.84
N GLY A 47 48.84 -12.96 -57.73
CA GLY A 47 49.62 -14.15 -57.35
C GLY A 47 48.73 -15.39 -57.11
N GLN A 48 48.96 -16.48 -57.85
CA GLN A 48 48.15 -17.71 -57.99
C GLN A 48 47.98 -18.55 -56.70
N ASP A 49 46.79 -19.12 -56.46
CA ASP A 49 46.55 -20.57 -56.65
C ASP A 49 45.06 -20.95 -56.42
N SER A 50 44.63 -21.97 -57.17
CA SER A 50 43.26 -22.47 -57.38
C SER A 50 42.51 -22.95 -56.13
N VAL A 51 41.18 -22.68 -56.06
CA VAL A 51 40.07 -23.67 -55.93
C VAL A 51 38.73 -22.93 -55.64
N GLN A 52 37.71 -23.23 -56.47
CA GLN A 52 36.23 -23.08 -56.33
C GLN A 52 35.62 -22.16 -55.25
N SER A 53 34.85 -21.14 -55.67
CA SER A 53 33.66 -20.64 -54.92
C SER A 53 32.73 -19.74 -55.75
N GLU A 54 32.11 -20.29 -56.80
CA GLU A 54 31.20 -19.53 -57.69
C GLU A 54 29.78 -19.30 -57.11
N SER A 55 29.59 -19.30 -55.77
CA SER A 55 28.26 -19.17 -55.13
C SER A 55 28.15 -18.15 -54.01
N GLN A 56 29.24 -17.54 -53.55
CA GLN A 56 29.19 -16.59 -52.44
C GLN A 56 28.78 -15.18 -52.89
N ASP A 57 29.26 -14.69 -54.05
CA ASP A 57 28.94 -13.32 -54.50
C ASP A 57 27.49 -13.13 -54.93
N ALA A 58 26.87 -14.14 -55.57
CA ALA A 58 25.45 -14.08 -55.91
C ALA A 58 24.55 -14.14 -54.67
N THR A 59 24.98 -14.86 -53.62
CA THR A 59 24.27 -14.97 -52.34
C THR A 59 24.42 -13.69 -51.53
N VAL A 60 25.61 -13.09 -51.50
CA VAL A 60 25.88 -11.81 -50.84
C VAL A 60 25.22 -10.65 -51.58
N ALA A 61 25.13 -10.68 -52.91
CA ALA A 61 24.39 -9.70 -53.71
C ALA A 61 22.87 -9.83 -53.51
N ARG A 62 22.33 -11.06 -53.39
CA ARG A 62 20.93 -11.32 -53.02
C ARG A 62 20.63 -10.96 -51.58
N LEU A 63 21.55 -11.18 -50.64
CA LEU A 63 21.42 -10.71 -49.26
C LEU A 63 21.45 -9.19 -49.20
N LYS A 64 22.37 -8.53 -49.92
CA LYS A 64 22.41 -7.06 -50.01
C LYS A 64 21.16 -6.50 -50.67
N SER A 65 20.61 -7.12 -51.72
CA SER A 65 19.39 -6.66 -52.37
C SER A 65 18.13 -6.94 -51.55
N ALA A 66 18.07 -8.06 -50.82
CA ALA A 66 17.01 -8.38 -49.85
C ALA A 66 17.06 -7.47 -48.61
N LEU A 67 18.26 -7.15 -48.11
CA LEU A 67 18.46 -6.18 -47.04
C LEU A 67 18.13 -4.75 -47.50
N LYS A 68 18.39 -4.40 -48.77
CA LYS A 68 18.07 -3.08 -49.34
C LYS A 68 16.58 -2.94 -49.71
N SER A 69 15.87 -4.03 -49.98
CA SER A 69 14.43 -4.03 -50.28
C SER A 69 13.54 -4.18 -49.05
N LYS A 70 13.97 -4.89 -47.99
CA LYS A 70 13.27 -4.96 -46.69
C LYS A 70 13.74 -3.91 -45.67
N GLY A 71 14.92 -3.32 -45.86
CA GLY A 71 15.47 -2.25 -45.00
C GLY A 71 15.00 -0.84 -45.36
N ALA A 72 14.09 -0.69 -46.31
CA ALA A 72 13.55 0.61 -46.71
C ALA A 72 12.07 0.71 -46.35
N SER A 73 11.78 1.60 -45.39
CA SER A 73 10.46 2.15 -45.06
C SER A 73 9.69 1.52 -43.88
N ALA A 74 10.26 1.59 -42.68
CA ALA A 74 9.43 2.05 -41.56
C ALA A 74 9.47 3.59 -41.54
N LYS A 75 8.73 4.24 -42.46
CA LYS A 75 8.70 5.71 -42.56
C LYS A 75 7.67 6.32 -41.61
N THR A 76 6.75 5.51 -41.07
CA THR A 76 5.61 5.99 -40.27
C THR A 76 5.43 5.15 -39.01
N PHE A 77 4.89 5.76 -37.95
CA PHE A 77 4.48 5.08 -36.69
C PHE A 77 3.67 3.79 -36.93
N TRP A 78 2.84 3.78 -37.98
CA TRP A 78 2.03 2.62 -38.38
C TRP A 78 2.85 1.47 -38.97
N ASP A 79 4.00 1.75 -39.58
CA ASP A 79 4.87 0.72 -40.16
C ASP A 79 5.54 -0.12 -39.05
N LEU A 80 5.76 0.47 -37.87
CA LEU A 80 6.24 -0.24 -36.68
C LEU A 80 5.19 -1.25 -36.17
N THR A 81 3.91 -0.90 -36.26
CA THR A 81 2.82 -1.79 -35.80
C THR A 81 2.65 -3.01 -36.71
N THR A 82 2.76 -2.82 -38.03
CA THR A 82 2.64 -3.92 -38.99
C THR A 82 3.86 -4.84 -38.94
N ALA A 83 5.05 -4.30 -38.68
CA ALA A 83 6.28 -5.07 -38.61
C ALA A 83 6.49 -5.85 -37.30
N GLY A 84 5.91 -5.40 -36.17
CA GLY A 84 6.05 -6.07 -34.87
C GLY A 84 5.10 -7.25 -34.63
N GLY A 85 4.34 -7.67 -35.65
CA GLY A 85 3.43 -8.81 -35.58
C GLY A 85 2.29 -8.64 -34.56
N ASN A 86 1.72 -9.76 -34.09
CA ASN A 86 0.53 -9.74 -33.22
C ASN A 86 0.73 -8.98 -31.90
N VAL A 87 1.94 -9.05 -31.32
CA VAL A 87 2.26 -8.37 -30.06
C VAL A 87 2.18 -6.85 -30.22
N ALA A 88 2.60 -6.30 -31.36
CA ALA A 88 2.52 -4.87 -31.62
C ALA A 88 1.08 -4.34 -31.68
N TYR A 89 0.11 -5.14 -32.14
CA TYR A 89 -1.30 -4.75 -32.09
C TYR A 89 -1.85 -4.68 -30.66
N VAL A 90 -1.37 -5.56 -29.77
CA VAL A 90 -1.74 -5.49 -28.34
C VAL A 90 -1.18 -4.22 -27.70
N ILE A 91 0.09 -3.88 -27.99
CA ILE A 91 0.71 -2.62 -27.53
C ILE A 91 -0.05 -1.41 -28.08
N LEU A 92 -0.49 -1.44 -29.34
CA LEU A 92 -1.32 -0.40 -29.94
C LEU A 92 -2.67 -0.26 -29.23
N GLY A 93 -3.29 -1.37 -28.80
CA GLY A 93 -4.51 -1.35 -27.99
C GLY A 93 -4.32 -0.62 -26.67
N VAL A 94 -3.20 -0.88 -25.97
CA VAL A 94 -2.82 -0.17 -24.73
C VAL A 94 -2.60 1.32 -25.01
N PHE A 95 -1.93 1.66 -26.11
CA PHE A 95 -1.71 3.05 -26.53
C PHE A 95 -3.02 3.80 -26.76
N VAL A 96 -3.95 3.22 -27.51
CA VAL A 96 -5.26 3.83 -27.81
C VAL A 96 -6.06 4.02 -26.52
N LEU A 97 -6.11 3.00 -25.66
CA LEU A 97 -6.82 3.08 -24.38
C LEU A 97 -6.22 4.16 -23.47
N GLY A 98 -4.90 4.18 -23.30
CA GLY A 98 -4.21 5.18 -22.49
C GLY A 98 -4.42 6.61 -23.03
N THR A 99 -4.36 6.77 -24.34
CA THR A 99 -4.59 8.07 -25.00
C THR A 99 -6.01 8.57 -24.79
N ILE A 100 -7.03 7.71 -24.94
CA ILE A 100 -8.44 8.06 -24.69
C ILE A 100 -8.64 8.53 -23.25
N ILE A 101 -8.09 7.80 -22.28
CA ILE A 101 -8.18 8.13 -20.86
C ILE A 101 -7.54 9.50 -20.57
N ILE A 102 -6.35 9.75 -21.13
CA ILE A 102 -5.62 11.02 -20.98
C ILE A 102 -6.41 12.18 -21.61
N VAL A 103 -6.89 12.04 -22.85
CA VAL A 103 -7.64 13.09 -23.55
C VAL A 103 -8.94 13.41 -22.81
N PHE A 104 -9.67 12.40 -22.36
CA PHE A 104 -10.90 12.59 -21.60
C PHE A 104 -10.64 13.36 -20.30
N LYS A 105 -9.59 13.01 -19.55
CA LYS A 105 -9.25 13.70 -18.30
C LYS A 105 -8.75 15.12 -18.55
N ALA A 106 -7.92 15.33 -19.57
CA ALA A 106 -7.44 16.65 -19.97
C ALA A 106 -8.60 17.57 -20.40
N TRP A 107 -9.57 17.04 -21.15
CA TRP A 107 -10.80 17.77 -21.49
C TRP A 107 -11.63 18.10 -20.26
N ALA A 108 -11.82 17.15 -19.34
CA ALA A 108 -12.57 17.39 -18.10
C ALA A 108 -11.95 18.51 -17.25
N ILE A 109 -10.62 18.53 -17.11
CA ILE A 109 -9.88 19.59 -16.40
C ILE A 109 -9.99 20.93 -17.15
N GLY A 110 -9.83 20.92 -18.48
CA GLY A 110 -9.95 22.13 -19.30
C GLY A 110 -11.34 22.75 -19.25
N ARG A 111 -12.38 21.92 -19.22
CA ARG A 111 -13.78 22.34 -19.04
C ARG A 111 -14.02 22.96 -17.66
N ASP A 112 -13.53 22.32 -16.59
CA ASP A 112 -13.63 22.86 -15.22
C ASP A 112 -12.94 24.23 -15.09
N TRP A 113 -11.77 24.39 -15.72
CA TRP A 113 -11.08 25.66 -15.80
C TRP A 113 -11.89 26.72 -16.57
N TYR A 114 -12.57 26.35 -17.64
CA TYR A 114 -13.40 27.30 -18.39
C TYR A 114 -14.55 27.83 -17.52
N HIS A 115 -15.29 26.94 -16.85
CA HIS A 115 -16.43 27.27 -16.00
C HIS A 115 -16.06 28.09 -14.76
N SER A 116 -14.86 27.88 -14.20
CA SER A 116 -14.41 28.58 -12.98
C SER A 116 -13.85 29.99 -13.21
N ARG A 117 -13.58 30.38 -14.46
CA ARG A 117 -13.00 31.70 -14.81
C ARG A 117 -13.84 32.89 -14.35
N GLY A 118 -15.16 32.73 -14.26
CA GLY A 118 -16.05 33.76 -13.73
C GLY A 118 -15.73 34.04 -12.26
N LEU A 119 -15.82 33.00 -11.43
CA LEU A 119 -15.59 33.05 -9.99
C LEU A 119 -14.16 33.46 -9.60
N LEU A 120 -13.16 33.08 -10.38
CA LEU A 120 -11.77 33.47 -10.12
C LEU A 120 -11.54 35.00 -10.23
N LYS A 121 -12.38 35.73 -10.99
CA LYS A 121 -12.24 37.18 -11.17
C LYS A 121 -12.97 38.00 -10.11
N VAL A 122 -13.97 37.41 -9.46
CA VAL A 122 -14.76 38.06 -8.41
C VAL A 122 -13.82 38.47 -7.28
N ARG A 123 -13.98 39.63 -6.66
CA ARG A 123 -13.20 40.00 -5.47
C ARG A 123 -14.11 39.96 -4.26
N PHE A 124 -13.93 38.96 -3.41
CA PHE A 124 -14.85 38.76 -2.29
C PHE A 124 -14.77 39.89 -1.26
N SER A 125 -13.61 40.57 -1.15
CA SER A 125 -13.42 41.71 -0.27
C SER A 125 -14.29 42.94 -0.59
N GLU A 126 -14.80 43.04 -1.82
CA GLU A 126 -15.57 44.19 -2.30
C GLU A 126 -17.10 43.95 -2.25
N LEU A 127 -17.55 42.73 -1.88
CA LEU A 127 -18.94 42.30 -1.94
C LEU A 127 -19.54 41.96 -0.57
N GLY A 128 -20.88 41.99 -0.48
CA GLY A 128 -21.63 41.43 0.65
C GLY A 128 -21.74 39.90 0.56
N LEU A 129 -21.93 39.21 1.68
CA LEU A 129 -22.05 37.73 1.70
C LEU A 129 -23.20 37.23 0.82
N ASP A 130 -24.36 37.87 0.87
CA ASP A 130 -25.53 37.50 0.07
C ASP A 130 -25.24 37.65 -1.45
N GLU A 131 -24.44 38.65 -1.82
CA GLU A 131 -23.99 38.87 -3.19
C GLU A 131 -22.96 37.82 -3.63
N ILE A 132 -22.05 37.43 -2.72
CA ILE A 132 -21.09 36.34 -2.96
C ILE A 132 -21.83 35.01 -3.15
N GLU A 133 -22.82 34.72 -2.31
CA GLU A 133 -23.63 33.51 -2.40
C GLU A 133 -24.42 33.46 -3.72
N SER A 134 -25.04 34.58 -4.11
CA SER A 134 -25.71 34.70 -5.41
C SER A 134 -24.76 34.43 -6.58
N GLN A 135 -23.55 35.01 -6.56
CA GLN A 135 -22.57 34.78 -7.62
C GLN A 135 -22.01 33.35 -7.65
N VAL A 136 -21.87 32.71 -6.48
CA VAL A 136 -21.48 31.30 -6.38
C VAL A 136 -22.59 30.40 -6.92
N GLU A 137 -23.86 30.71 -6.64
CA GLU A 137 -24.98 29.88 -7.06
C GLU A 137 -25.28 30.02 -8.57
N GLU A 138 -25.15 31.22 -9.12
CA GLU A 138 -25.31 31.50 -10.56
C GLU A 138 -24.14 30.97 -11.41
N ALA A 139 -22.97 30.78 -10.82
CA ALA A 139 -21.81 30.28 -11.55
C ALA A 139 -22.02 28.87 -12.12
N GLU A 140 -21.32 28.58 -13.22
CA GLU A 140 -21.33 27.25 -13.82
C GLU A 140 -20.67 26.21 -12.88
N ASP A 141 -21.15 24.96 -12.95
CA ASP A 141 -20.65 23.89 -12.08
C ASP A 141 -19.17 23.64 -12.33
N SER A 142 -18.40 23.79 -11.25
CA SER A 142 -16.96 23.65 -11.24
C SER A 142 -16.49 23.25 -9.85
N THR A 143 -15.30 22.70 -9.79
CA THR A 143 -14.62 22.33 -8.54
C THR A 143 -14.49 23.53 -7.60
N LEU A 144 -14.29 24.73 -8.17
CA LEU A 144 -14.27 25.98 -7.41
C LEU A 144 -15.64 26.33 -6.84
N LYS A 145 -16.71 26.26 -7.64
CA LYS A 145 -18.08 26.48 -7.16
C LYS A 145 -18.41 25.53 -6.01
N GLN A 146 -18.12 24.24 -6.17
CA GLN A 146 -18.34 23.22 -5.14
C GLN A 146 -17.64 23.62 -3.83
N MET A 147 -16.34 23.89 -3.88
CA MET A 147 -15.57 24.29 -2.70
C MET A 147 -16.12 25.55 -2.02
N LEU A 148 -16.45 26.59 -2.79
CA LEU A 148 -16.98 27.84 -2.25
C LEU A 148 -18.37 27.62 -1.62
N LYS A 149 -19.26 26.87 -2.29
CA LYS A 149 -20.58 26.51 -1.77
C LYS A 149 -20.47 25.72 -0.47
N HIS A 150 -19.56 24.75 -0.39
CA HIS A 150 -19.31 24.00 0.84
C HIS A 150 -18.76 24.91 1.96
N THR A 151 -17.86 25.84 1.63
CA THR A 151 -17.29 26.78 2.59
C THR A 151 -18.36 27.73 3.16
N ILE A 152 -19.24 28.25 2.31
CA ILE A 152 -20.37 29.11 2.72
C ILE A 152 -21.37 28.32 3.58
N GLY A 153 -21.71 27.10 3.15
CA GLY A 153 -22.61 26.22 3.90
C GLY A 153 -22.09 25.91 5.31
N TYR A 154 -20.81 25.56 5.45
CA TYR A 154 -20.19 25.34 6.75
C TYR A 154 -20.22 26.58 7.65
N PHE A 155 -20.02 27.77 7.08
CA PHE A 155 -20.13 29.03 7.82
C PHE A 155 -21.56 29.30 8.29
N HIS A 156 -22.58 29.04 7.46
CA HIS A 156 -24.00 29.18 7.84
C HIS A 156 -24.42 28.19 8.93
N ALA A 157 -23.82 27.00 8.97
CA ALA A 157 -24.05 26.00 10.02
C ALA A 157 -23.43 26.38 11.40
N GLY A 158 -22.85 27.58 11.53
CA GLY A 158 -22.21 28.05 12.77
C GLY A 158 -20.79 27.53 12.97
N GLY A 159 -20.15 27.05 11.90
CA GLY A 159 -18.78 26.57 11.91
C GLY A 159 -17.76 27.69 12.20
N ASN A 160 -16.66 27.36 12.89
CA ASN A 160 -15.61 28.31 13.22
C ASN A 160 -14.61 28.51 12.07
N THR A 161 -13.89 29.63 12.04
CA THR A 161 -12.93 29.92 10.94
C THR A 161 -11.76 28.94 10.85
N LEU A 162 -11.43 28.26 11.95
CA LEU A 162 -10.41 27.20 11.99
C LEU A 162 -10.91 25.94 11.27
N GLY A 163 -12.19 25.60 11.43
CA GLY A 163 -12.84 24.49 10.74
C GLY A 163 -12.96 24.73 9.24
N ILE A 164 -13.18 25.97 8.79
CA ILE A 164 -13.16 26.30 7.35
C ILE A 164 -11.81 25.94 6.71
N GLN A 165 -10.70 26.21 7.39
CA GLN A 165 -9.38 25.87 6.84
C GLN A 165 -9.19 24.36 6.72
N GLN A 166 -9.62 23.60 7.73
CA GLN A 166 -9.61 22.14 7.68
C GLN A 166 -10.50 21.61 6.56
N GLU A 167 -11.62 22.26 6.31
CA GLU A 167 -12.55 21.90 5.25
C GLU A 167 -11.96 22.09 3.85
N LEU A 168 -11.29 23.23 3.62
CA LEU A 168 -10.59 23.51 2.37
C LEU A 168 -9.50 22.46 2.11
N VAL A 169 -8.70 22.14 3.14
CA VAL A 169 -7.65 21.12 3.05
C VAL A 169 -8.26 19.75 2.72
N THR A 170 -9.32 19.36 3.44
CA THR A 170 -10.03 18.10 3.21
C THR A 170 -10.60 18.01 1.79
N PHE A 171 -11.15 19.09 1.24
CA PHE A 171 -11.61 19.10 -0.15
C PHE A 171 -10.48 18.83 -1.14
N ILE A 172 -9.34 19.48 -0.96
CA ILE A 172 -8.19 19.34 -1.85
C ILE A 172 -7.64 17.92 -1.77
N GLU A 173 -7.53 17.35 -0.56
CA GLU A 173 -7.13 15.96 -0.34
C GLU A 173 -8.08 14.98 -1.06
N LEU A 174 -9.39 15.15 -0.88
CA LEU A 174 -10.41 14.35 -1.55
C LEU A 174 -10.25 14.37 -3.09
N LYS A 175 -10.01 15.54 -3.67
CA LYS A 175 -9.81 15.68 -5.12
C LYS A 175 -8.48 15.09 -5.57
N ASN A 176 -7.42 15.22 -4.77
CA ASN A 176 -6.12 14.60 -5.03
C ASN A 176 -6.24 13.07 -5.03
N ASP A 177 -6.94 12.48 -4.08
CA ASP A 177 -7.12 11.02 -3.99
C ASP A 177 -7.91 10.47 -5.18
N GLN A 178 -8.95 11.18 -5.62
CA GLN A 178 -9.67 10.86 -6.86
C GLN A 178 -8.77 10.96 -8.10
N PHE A 179 -7.81 11.90 -8.12
CA PHE A 179 -6.86 12.03 -9.21
C PHE A 179 -5.79 10.93 -9.19
N GLU A 180 -5.31 10.52 -8.02
CA GLU A 180 -4.35 9.44 -7.86
C GLU A 180 -4.90 8.09 -8.37
N SER A 181 -6.21 7.85 -8.21
CA SER A 181 -6.87 6.69 -8.82
C SER A 181 -6.75 6.68 -10.35
N TYR A 182 -6.93 7.84 -11.00
CA TYR A 182 -6.70 8.00 -12.44
C TYR A 182 -5.22 7.79 -12.80
N ARG A 183 -4.31 8.39 -12.02
CA ARG A 183 -2.87 8.29 -12.25
C ARG A 183 -2.37 6.86 -12.18
N SER A 184 -2.86 6.09 -11.20
CA SER A 184 -2.55 4.67 -11.05
C SER A 184 -2.91 3.87 -12.30
N TRP A 185 -4.09 4.10 -12.89
CA TRP A 185 -4.51 3.42 -14.13
C TRP A 185 -3.63 3.78 -15.31
N VAL A 186 -3.27 5.06 -15.47
CA VAL A 186 -2.42 5.51 -16.57
C VAL A 186 -0.99 4.97 -16.41
N ASN A 187 -0.44 4.95 -15.20
CA ASN A 187 0.86 4.34 -14.90
C ASN A 187 0.85 2.84 -15.22
N PHE A 188 -0.20 2.13 -14.81
CA PHE A 188 -0.36 0.71 -15.13
C PHE A 188 -0.33 0.45 -16.64
N LEU A 189 -1.01 1.27 -17.45
CA LEU A 189 -0.98 1.16 -18.91
C LEU A 189 0.40 1.47 -19.49
N SER A 190 1.08 2.49 -18.96
CA SER A 190 2.46 2.83 -19.34
C SER A 190 3.43 1.68 -19.06
N ASP A 191 3.37 1.08 -17.88
CA ASP A 191 4.24 -0.02 -17.47
C ASP A 191 3.92 -1.29 -18.26
N SER A 192 2.63 -1.55 -18.50
CA SER A 192 2.16 -2.66 -19.33
C SER A 192 2.66 -2.54 -20.77
N ALA A 193 2.67 -1.34 -21.36
CA ALA A 193 3.22 -1.14 -22.71
C ALA A 193 4.71 -1.49 -22.79
N GLY A 194 5.50 -1.08 -21.79
CA GLY A 194 6.90 -1.46 -21.68
C GLY A 194 7.10 -2.97 -21.50
N GLY A 195 6.32 -3.59 -20.61
CA GLY A 195 6.33 -5.03 -20.38
C GLY A 195 5.91 -5.86 -21.60
N LEU A 196 4.90 -5.41 -22.34
CA LEU A 196 4.49 -6.03 -23.61
C LEU A 196 5.57 -5.90 -24.69
N GLY A 197 6.33 -4.80 -24.70
CA GLY A 197 7.50 -4.65 -25.57
C GLY A 197 8.57 -5.71 -25.27
N LEU A 198 8.85 -5.96 -23.98
CA LEU A 198 9.74 -7.04 -23.56
C LEU A 198 9.19 -8.42 -23.94
N LEU A 199 7.90 -8.68 -23.77
CA LEU A 199 7.27 -9.93 -24.23
C LEU A 199 7.43 -10.14 -25.74
N GLY A 200 7.40 -9.05 -26.51
CA GLY A 200 7.68 -9.10 -27.94
C GLY A 200 9.10 -9.59 -28.25
N THR A 201 10.11 -9.26 -27.43
CA THR A 201 11.46 -9.83 -27.57
C THR A 201 11.48 -11.33 -27.38
N VAL A 202 10.81 -11.79 -26.32
CA VAL A 202 10.73 -13.22 -25.98
C VAL A 202 10.01 -13.96 -27.11
N TRP A 203 8.96 -13.38 -27.66
CA TRP A 203 8.24 -13.94 -28.79
C TRP A 203 9.08 -13.99 -30.07
N GLY A 204 9.84 -12.95 -30.38
CA GLY A 204 10.74 -12.92 -31.53
C GLY A 204 11.87 -13.95 -31.40
N ILE A 205 12.47 -14.09 -30.22
CA ILE A 205 13.45 -15.14 -29.91
C ILE A 205 12.80 -16.53 -30.04
N PHE A 206 11.60 -16.71 -29.51
CA PHE A 206 10.84 -17.96 -29.64
C PHE A 206 10.63 -18.31 -31.11
N GLN A 207 10.17 -17.38 -31.95
CA GLN A 207 10.01 -17.62 -33.39
C GLN A 207 11.31 -18.00 -34.10
N THR A 208 12.44 -17.45 -33.66
CA THR A 208 13.77 -17.75 -34.20
C THR A 208 14.22 -19.19 -33.90
N PHE A 209 13.96 -19.71 -32.71
CA PHE A 209 14.48 -21.01 -32.26
C PHE A 209 13.45 -22.14 -32.23
N PHE A 210 12.16 -21.81 -32.33
CA PHE A 210 11.08 -22.78 -32.29
C PHE A 210 11.05 -23.59 -33.59
N GLY A 211 11.32 -24.89 -33.48
CA GLY A 211 11.41 -25.82 -34.61
C GLY A 211 12.81 -26.41 -34.84
N GLY A 212 13.86 -25.89 -34.18
CA GLY A 212 15.20 -26.49 -34.18
C GLY A 212 15.99 -26.40 -35.49
N GLU A 213 15.42 -25.82 -36.54
CA GLU A 213 16.06 -25.61 -37.84
C GLU A 213 16.64 -24.19 -37.94
N LEU A 214 17.93 -24.08 -38.28
CA LEU A 214 18.61 -22.80 -38.47
C LEU A 214 18.35 -22.25 -39.88
N ASP A 215 17.14 -21.74 -40.10
CA ASP A 215 16.76 -21.04 -41.32
C ASP A 215 17.12 -19.53 -41.22
N PRO A 216 18.02 -19.00 -42.05
CA PRO A 216 18.43 -17.60 -42.02
C PRO A 216 17.26 -16.60 -42.10
N ASP A 217 16.20 -16.93 -42.85
CA ASP A 217 15.05 -16.04 -43.00
C ASP A 217 14.18 -15.99 -41.74
N LYS A 218 14.03 -17.13 -41.03
CA LYS A 218 13.30 -17.18 -39.76
C LYS A 218 14.03 -16.41 -38.67
N ILE A 219 15.36 -16.55 -38.60
CA ILE A 219 16.20 -15.82 -37.64
C ILE A 219 16.08 -14.31 -37.86
N LEU A 220 16.20 -13.85 -39.10
CA LEU A 220 16.11 -12.42 -39.41
C LEU A 220 14.73 -11.85 -39.08
N ASN A 221 13.65 -12.59 -39.37
CA ASN A 221 12.28 -12.17 -39.05
C ASN A 221 12.04 -12.12 -37.53
N GLY A 222 12.44 -13.16 -36.77
CA GLY A 222 12.25 -13.21 -35.32
C GLY A 222 13.06 -12.13 -34.59
N MET A 223 14.29 -11.86 -35.01
CA MET A 223 15.08 -10.73 -34.50
C MET A 223 14.44 -9.37 -34.81
N GLY A 224 13.91 -9.20 -36.02
CA GLY A 224 13.20 -7.97 -36.41
C GLY A 224 11.97 -7.71 -35.54
N VAL A 225 11.12 -8.72 -35.33
CA VAL A 225 9.94 -8.64 -34.46
C VAL A 225 10.33 -8.27 -33.03
N ALA A 226 11.38 -8.90 -32.49
CA ALA A 226 11.86 -8.62 -31.14
C ALA A 226 12.30 -7.16 -30.95
N LEU A 227 13.11 -6.62 -31.86
CA LEU A 227 13.62 -5.25 -31.77
C LEU A 227 12.50 -4.21 -31.93
N ILE A 228 11.60 -4.42 -32.89
CA ILE A 228 10.52 -3.49 -33.20
C ILE A 228 9.51 -3.43 -32.05
N THR A 229 9.11 -4.56 -31.49
CA THR A 229 8.16 -4.61 -30.38
C THR A 229 8.70 -3.97 -29.10
N THR A 230 10.01 -4.14 -28.82
CA THR A 230 10.67 -3.45 -27.68
C THR A 230 10.64 -1.95 -27.85
N LEU A 231 11.11 -1.47 -29.01
CA LEU A 231 11.17 -0.06 -29.31
C LEU A 231 9.77 0.56 -29.24
N PHE A 232 8.77 -0.14 -29.81
CA PHE A 232 7.39 0.31 -29.80
C PHE A 232 6.80 0.38 -28.38
N GLY A 233 7.03 -0.65 -27.55
CA GLY A 233 6.59 -0.66 -26.15
C GLY A 233 7.17 0.49 -25.33
N VAL A 234 8.46 0.79 -25.51
CA VAL A 234 9.13 1.92 -24.84
C VAL A 234 8.57 3.26 -25.31
N ILE A 235 8.35 3.44 -26.62
CA ILE A 235 7.77 4.67 -27.17
C ILE A 235 6.37 4.91 -26.60
N VAL A 236 5.52 3.87 -26.60
CA VAL A 236 4.16 3.97 -26.08
C VAL A 236 4.16 4.28 -24.58
N SER A 237 5.01 3.60 -23.80
CA SER A 237 5.18 3.85 -22.37
C SER A 237 5.56 5.31 -22.10
N LEU A 238 6.55 5.84 -22.83
CA LEU A 238 7.01 7.22 -22.67
C LEU A 238 5.91 8.23 -23.00
N ILE A 239 5.11 8.00 -24.06
CA ILE A 239 4.03 8.90 -24.44
C ILE A 239 2.94 8.93 -23.36
N ILE A 240 2.52 7.76 -22.87
CA ILE A 240 1.50 7.66 -21.82
C ILE A 240 1.99 8.36 -20.54
N ASN A 241 3.24 8.14 -20.14
CA ASN A 241 3.83 8.76 -18.95
C ASN A 241 3.94 10.29 -19.08
N LEU A 242 4.36 10.80 -20.24
CA LEU A 242 4.37 12.23 -20.51
C LEU A 242 2.96 12.85 -20.40
N GLY A 243 1.95 12.18 -20.96
CA GLY A 243 0.55 12.60 -20.85
C GLY A 243 0.04 12.58 -19.40
N ALA A 244 0.42 11.58 -18.61
CA ALA A 244 0.12 11.50 -17.19
C ALA A 244 0.71 12.69 -16.42
N THR A 245 1.99 12.96 -16.62
CA THR A 245 2.74 14.06 -16.00
C THR A 245 2.12 15.41 -16.34
N GLN A 246 1.76 15.62 -17.61
CA GLN A 246 1.14 16.87 -18.06
C GLN A 246 -0.25 17.08 -17.46
N THR A 247 -1.04 16.00 -17.36
CA THR A 247 -2.38 16.05 -16.75
C THR A 247 -2.29 16.36 -15.26
N PHE A 248 -1.33 15.75 -14.56
CA PHE A 248 -1.07 16.02 -13.14
C PHE A 248 -0.71 17.48 -12.91
N SER A 249 0.25 18.03 -13.66
CA SER A 249 0.63 19.45 -13.54
C SER A 249 -0.57 20.38 -13.75
N SER A 250 -1.42 20.08 -14.72
CA SER A 250 -2.62 20.88 -15.01
C SER A 250 -3.62 20.82 -13.85
N PHE A 251 -3.80 19.65 -13.26
CA PHE A 251 -4.65 19.43 -12.11
C PHE A 251 -4.11 20.11 -10.85
N SER A 252 -2.81 19.99 -10.55
CA SER A 252 -2.17 20.63 -9.39
C SER A 252 -2.31 22.15 -9.44
N ASN A 253 -2.01 22.78 -10.58
CA ASN A 253 -2.19 24.22 -10.75
C ASN A 253 -3.65 24.63 -10.49
N ARG A 254 -4.61 23.78 -10.90
CA ARG A 254 -6.04 24.04 -10.69
C ARG A 254 -6.45 23.92 -9.22
N MET A 255 -5.88 22.96 -8.49
CA MET A 255 -6.10 22.83 -7.04
C MET A 255 -5.50 24.01 -6.29
N GLU A 256 -4.33 24.51 -6.69
CA GLU A 256 -3.71 25.71 -6.13
C GLU A 256 -4.61 26.94 -6.35
N GLU A 257 -5.05 27.21 -7.59
CA GLU A 257 -5.96 28.34 -7.88
C GLU A 257 -7.28 28.24 -7.10
N THR A 258 -7.78 27.02 -6.92
CA THR A 258 -9.02 26.77 -6.17
C THR A 258 -8.78 27.01 -4.67
N SER A 259 -7.68 26.49 -4.12
CA SER A 259 -7.26 26.70 -2.72
C SER A 259 -7.09 28.19 -2.40
N ASP A 260 -6.34 28.92 -3.23
CA ASP A 260 -6.09 30.36 -3.05
C ASP A 260 -7.41 31.14 -2.97
N LYS A 261 -8.36 30.77 -3.83
CA LYS A 261 -9.67 31.43 -3.87
C LYS A 261 -10.54 31.07 -2.67
N GLY A 262 -10.43 29.84 -2.17
CA GLY A 262 -11.07 29.40 -0.93
C GLY A 262 -10.54 30.12 0.28
N ASP A 263 -9.22 30.32 0.35
CA ASP A 263 -8.58 31.10 1.40
C ASP A 263 -9.00 32.57 1.36
N GLU A 264 -9.18 33.17 0.18
CA GLU A 264 -9.73 34.53 0.06
C GLU A 264 -11.12 34.62 0.70
N LEU A 265 -12.01 33.65 0.41
CA LEU A 265 -13.34 33.59 1.02
C LEU A 265 -13.24 33.38 2.53
N ARG A 266 -12.38 32.47 3.00
CA ARG A 266 -12.15 32.23 4.43
C ARG A 266 -11.71 33.49 5.16
N LEU A 267 -10.77 34.24 4.60
CA LEU A 267 -10.30 35.49 5.17
C LEU A 267 -11.40 36.56 5.20
N TYR A 268 -12.23 36.63 4.16
CA TYR A 268 -13.41 37.50 4.15
C TYR A 268 -14.39 37.15 5.28
N LEU A 269 -14.72 35.87 5.44
CA LEU A 269 -15.62 35.38 6.50
C LEU A 269 -15.06 35.67 7.89
N LEU A 270 -13.75 35.48 8.10
CA LEU A 270 -13.08 35.79 9.37
C LEU A 270 -13.13 37.29 9.71
N GLN A 271 -12.92 38.15 8.72
CA GLN A 271 -13.05 39.60 8.92
C GLN A 271 -14.48 39.99 9.29
N ARG A 272 -15.48 39.34 8.69
CA ARG A 272 -16.90 39.55 8.98
C ARG A 272 -17.27 39.07 10.39
N GLU A 273 -16.79 37.90 10.81
CA GLU A 273 -16.99 37.37 12.15
C GLU A 273 -16.41 38.32 13.23
N ARG A 274 -15.19 38.82 13.01
CA ARG A 274 -14.56 39.82 13.89
C ARG A 274 -15.35 41.13 13.99
N LYS A 275 -15.97 41.58 12.90
CA LYS A 275 -16.82 42.79 12.88
C LYS A 275 -18.16 42.58 13.58
N ASN A 276 -18.72 41.38 13.49
CA ASN A 276 -20.04 41.04 14.06
C ASN A 276 -19.97 40.48 15.49
N GLY A 277 -18.77 40.37 16.09
CA GLY A 277 -18.60 40.04 17.50
C GLY A 277 -18.88 38.57 17.88
N HIS A 278 -18.86 37.64 16.93
CA HIS A 278 -18.90 36.22 17.27
C HIS A 278 -17.53 35.83 17.86
N VAL A 279 -17.51 35.57 19.17
CA VAL A 279 -16.32 35.06 19.85
C VAL A 279 -16.22 33.57 19.54
N PRO A 280 -15.11 33.08 18.96
CA PRO A 280 -14.95 31.64 18.75
C PRO A 280 -14.99 30.93 20.11
N TYR A 281 -15.73 29.83 20.18
CA TYR A 281 -15.74 28.92 21.33
C TYR A 281 -14.30 28.55 21.70
N ARG A 282 -13.79 29.18 22.75
CA ARG A 282 -12.51 28.86 23.38
C ARG A 282 -12.71 27.52 24.06
N SER A 283 -12.10 26.47 23.54
CA SER A 283 -12.09 25.18 24.23
C SER A 283 -11.55 25.39 25.65
N GLU A 284 -12.24 24.86 26.64
CA GLU A 284 -11.87 24.98 28.06
C GLU A 284 -10.47 24.44 28.39
N LYS A 285 -9.75 23.85 27.43
CA LYS A 285 -8.42 23.26 27.62
C LYS A 285 -7.28 24.28 27.78
N GLU A 286 -7.48 25.57 27.48
CA GLU A 286 -6.42 26.58 27.65
C GLU A 286 -6.44 27.36 28.98
N LYS A 287 -7.44 27.15 29.86
CA LYS A 287 -7.46 27.80 31.18
C LYS A 287 -6.73 27.00 32.29
N GLN A 288 -6.25 25.79 32.01
CA GLN A 288 -5.54 24.97 33.01
C GLN A 288 -4.01 24.95 32.88
N ALA A 289 -3.43 25.58 31.86
CA ALA A 289 -1.97 25.60 31.66
C ALA A 289 -1.23 26.73 32.42
N THR A 290 -1.84 27.34 33.44
CA THR A 290 -1.15 28.29 34.33
C THR A 290 -1.52 28.04 35.79
N VAL A 291 -1.08 26.90 36.31
CA VAL A 291 -0.89 26.72 37.77
C VAL A 291 0.57 26.38 37.99
N LYS A 292 1.22 27.21 38.81
CA LYS A 292 2.63 27.13 39.22
C LYS A 292 2.96 25.75 39.80
N ASP A 293 3.92 25.05 39.21
CA ASP A 293 4.64 23.99 39.90
C ASP A 293 5.80 24.59 40.72
N ASP A 294 5.72 24.34 42.02
CA ASP A 294 6.70 24.65 43.06
C ASP A 294 7.81 23.57 43.05
N PRO A 295 9.10 23.91 42.86
CA PRO A 295 10.16 22.94 42.66
C PRO A 295 10.70 22.30 43.97
N SER A 296 9.91 22.23 45.04
CA SER A 296 10.42 21.91 46.39
C SER A 296 9.83 20.68 47.09
N LYS A 297 9.31 19.68 46.35
CA LYS A 297 9.01 18.36 46.92
C LYS A 297 9.28 17.26 45.91
N HIS A 298 10.33 16.49 46.11
CA HIS A 298 10.45 15.03 45.86
C HIS A 298 11.84 14.59 46.34
N SER A 299 11.99 14.36 47.65
CA SER A 299 13.15 13.65 48.21
C SER A 299 12.85 12.14 48.16
N ILE A 300 13.67 11.39 47.45
CA ILE A 300 13.60 9.93 47.34
C ILE A 300 14.19 9.33 48.62
N ASP A 301 13.41 8.52 49.34
CA ASP A 301 13.83 7.76 50.52
C ASP A 301 14.55 6.47 50.08
N THR A 302 15.86 6.40 50.33
CA THR A 302 16.75 5.29 49.95
C THR A 302 16.77 4.14 50.96
N THR A 303 15.95 4.18 52.02
CA THR A 303 16.02 3.20 53.13
C THR A 303 15.31 1.86 52.82
N ALA A 304 14.62 1.75 51.68
CA ALA A 304 13.90 0.53 51.27
C ALA A 304 14.78 -0.48 50.48
N LEU A 305 15.93 -0.06 49.97
CA LEU A 305 16.82 -0.89 49.15
C LEU A 305 17.77 -1.76 49.99
N ASP A 306 18.19 -1.30 51.17
CA ASP A 306 19.13 -2.04 52.03
C ASP A 306 18.48 -3.29 52.70
N LYS A 307 17.16 -3.27 52.93
CA LYS A 307 16.44 -4.41 53.52
C LYS A 307 16.22 -5.58 52.56
N ILE A 308 16.38 -5.36 51.26
CA ILE A 308 16.20 -6.40 50.23
C ILE A 308 17.51 -7.18 50.02
N VAL A 309 18.67 -6.55 50.25
CA VAL A 309 19.99 -7.19 50.11
C VAL A 309 20.29 -8.13 51.30
N GLU A 310 19.89 -7.76 52.53
CA GLU A 310 20.13 -8.58 53.73
C GLU A 310 19.36 -9.92 53.75
N ARG A 311 18.24 -10.03 53.01
CA ARG A 311 17.48 -11.28 52.88
C ARG A 311 18.09 -12.28 51.89
N PHE A 312 18.98 -11.84 50.99
CA PHE A 312 19.56 -12.71 49.97
C PHE A 312 20.86 -13.41 50.42
N GLU A 313 21.56 -12.89 51.43
CA GLU A 313 22.83 -13.49 51.91
C GLU A 313 22.67 -14.60 52.96
N ASN A 314 21.48 -14.73 53.59
CA ASN A 314 21.24 -15.75 54.61
C ASN A 314 20.73 -17.10 54.08
N ALA A 315 20.62 -17.30 52.76
CA ALA A 315 20.16 -18.55 52.16
C ALA A 315 21.30 -19.48 51.66
N ILE A 316 22.59 -19.09 51.82
CA ILE A 316 23.74 -19.80 51.21
C ILE A 316 24.76 -20.31 52.26
N ARG A 317 24.34 -20.77 53.45
CA ARG A 317 25.28 -21.42 54.40
C ARG A 317 24.74 -22.70 55.08
N SER A 318 25.13 -23.85 54.48
CA SER A 318 25.49 -25.16 55.06
C SER A 318 24.48 -25.99 55.89
N PRO A 319 24.74 -27.28 56.22
CA PRO A 319 25.76 -28.22 55.72
C PRO A 319 25.19 -29.60 55.25
N ARG A 320 25.99 -30.39 54.51
CA ARG A 320 25.74 -31.82 54.28
C ARG A 320 26.51 -32.65 55.32
N GLU A 321 25.78 -33.51 56.02
CA GLU A 321 26.27 -34.57 56.91
C GLU A 321 26.36 -35.89 56.11
N ASN A 322 27.40 -36.66 56.40
CA ASN A 322 27.70 -37.96 55.78
C ASN A 322 26.77 -39.05 56.30
N ASP A 323 26.51 -40.08 55.48
CA ASP A 323 26.55 -41.47 55.93
C ASP A 323 26.70 -42.43 54.74
N ASP A 324 27.66 -43.34 54.89
CA ASP A 324 27.98 -44.46 53.99
C ASP A 324 26.85 -45.53 53.98
N VAL A 325 26.80 -46.37 52.92
CA VAL A 325 26.76 -47.85 52.99
C VAL A 325 26.38 -48.49 51.62
N LYS A 326 27.37 -49.21 51.06
CA LYS A 326 27.39 -50.49 50.28
C LYS A 326 26.51 -50.75 49.04
N ALA A 327 27.19 -51.13 47.95
CA ALA A 327 26.74 -52.03 46.86
C ALA A 327 26.64 -53.50 47.35
N PRO A 328 25.95 -54.48 46.70
CA PRO A 328 26.12 -54.84 45.27
C PRO A 328 24.91 -55.47 44.51
N VAL A 329 25.17 -55.84 43.24
CA VAL A 329 24.65 -56.99 42.44
C VAL A 329 23.78 -56.67 41.21
N ASN A 330 24.27 -57.17 40.05
CA ASN A 330 23.68 -57.17 38.71
C ASN A 330 22.50 -58.16 38.56
N GLY A 331 21.52 -57.79 37.72
CA GLY A 331 20.43 -58.63 37.18
C GLY A 331 19.67 -57.88 36.07
N PRO A 332 19.00 -58.56 35.12
CA PRO A 332 18.98 -58.21 33.71
C PRO A 332 18.19 -56.95 33.35
N VAL A 333 18.71 -56.23 32.35
CA VAL A 333 18.11 -55.08 31.68
C VAL A 333 16.83 -55.55 30.97
N ASN A 334 15.67 -55.27 31.56
CA ASN A 334 14.41 -55.18 30.84
C ASN A 334 14.25 -53.73 30.38
N GLU A 335 14.24 -53.51 29.08
CA GLU A 335 14.00 -52.20 28.47
C GLU A 335 12.66 -51.62 28.97
N PRO A 336 12.65 -50.43 29.58
CA PRO A 336 11.42 -49.85 30.09
C PRO A 336 10.60 -49.28 28.92
N LYS A 337 9.36 -49.73 28.79
CA LYS A 337 8.32 -49.02 28.01
C LYS A 337 7.86 -47.83 28.85
N ILE A 338 8.37 -46.66 28.53
CA ILE A 338 8.12 -45.41 29.24
C ILE A 338 7.01 -44.62 28.51
N SER A 339 6.07 -44.03 29.24
CA SER A 339 5.04 -43.12 28.69
C SER A 339 5.21 -41.72 29.26
N ALA A 340 5.37 -40.72 28.40
CA ALA A 340 5.35 -39.31 28.79
C ALA A 340 3.97 -38.75 28.49
N SER A 341 3.29 -38.13 29.47
CA SER A 341 1.96 -37.55 29.27
C SER A 341 1.88 -36.13 29.81
N ALA A 342 1.10 -35.29 29.14
CA ALA A 342 0.87 -33.90 29.54
C ALA A 342 -0.07 -33.82 30.76
N ILE A 343 0.37 -33.21 31.86
CA ILE A 343 -0.42 -33.13 33.11
C ILE A 343 -1.42 -31.98 33.08
N GLN A 344 -1.07 -30.88 32.39
CA GLN A 344 -1.93 -29.70 32.27
C GLN A 344 -1.90 -29.18 30.83
N PRO A 345 -3.05 -29.05 30.14
CA PRO A 345 -3.12 -28.33 28.88
C PRO A 345 -2.79 -26.86 29.11
N ILE A 346 -2.25 -26.19 28.08
CA ILE A 346 -1.93 -24.76 28.12
C ILE A 346 -3.20 -23.99 28.49
N PRO A 347 -3.25 -23.29 29.64
CA PRO A 347 -4.42 -22.51 30.01
C PRO A 347 -4.51 -21.26 29.13
N GLY A 348 -5.62 -21.12 28.39
CA GLY A 348 -5.96 -19.94 27.59
C GLY A 348 -5.20 -19.80 26.26
N ASN A 349 -5.67 -18.90 25.41
CA ASN A 349 -5.08 -18.63 24.09
C ASN A 349 -3.68 -18.03 24.22
N LEU A 350 -2.76 -18.37 23.31
CA LEU A 350 -1.43 -17.78 23.25
C LEU A 350 -1.44 -16.63 22.24
N PHE A 351 -0.97 -15.45 22.62
CA PHE A 351 -1.00 -14.28 21.74
C PHE A 351 0.31 -14.11 20.95
N THR A 352 0.25 -13.57 19.74
CA THR A 352 1.43 -13.32 18.90
C THR A 352 2.52 -12.55 19.67
N GLY A 353 3.76 -13.05 19.58
CA GLY A 353 4.92 -12.51 20.29
C GLY A 353 4.99 -12.74 21.80
N GLU A 354 4.00 -13.41 22.41
CA GLU A 354 3.99 -13.71 23.85
C GLU A 354 4.99 -14.83 24.19
N ILE A 355 5.75 -14.66 25.29
CA ILE A 355 6.50 -15.73 25.93
C ILE A 355 5.72 -16.21 27.15
N ARG A 356 5.19 -17.44 27.07
CA ARG A 356 4.49 -18.08 28.19
C ARG A 356 5.47 -18.99 28.94
N LYS A 357 5.79 -18.58 30.17
CA LYS A 357 6.66 -19.36 31.06
C LYS A 357 5.91 -20.56 31.62
N LYS A 358 6.58 -21.70 31.75
CA LYS A 358 6.04 -22.97 32.26
C LYS A 358 4.76 -23.40 31.51
N ALA A 359 4.73 -23.13 30.20
CA ALA A 359 3.56 -23.36 29.36
C ALA A 359 3.23 -24.85 29.18
N LEU A 360 4.24 -25.71 29.22
CA LEU A 360 4.05 -27.17 29.15
C LEU A 360 4.60 -27.81 30.42
N LYS A 361 3.77 -28.60 31.10
CA LYS A 361 4.17 -29.46 32.21
C LYS A 361 3.99 -30.93 31.81
N LEU A 362 5.11 -31.61 31.60
CA LEU A 362 5.15 -33.02 31.19
C LEU A 362 5.47 -33.90 32.39
N GLN A 363 4.81 -35.04 32.52
CA GLN A 363 5.20 -36.13 33.43
C GLN A 363 5.77 -37.27 32.61
N VAL A 364 6.81 -37.91 33.10
CA VAL A 364 7.30 -39.17 32.54
C VAL A 364 7.07 -40.28 33.55
N GLU A 365 6.32 -41.29 33.14
CA GLU A 365 5.96 -42.44 33.97
C GLU A 365 6.34 -43.77 33.31
N ASP A 366 6.73 -44.74 34.14
CA ASP A 366 6.81 -46.15 33.74
C ASP A 366 5.41 -46.79 33.72
N LYS A 367 5.24 -47.97 33.10
CA LYS A 367 3.99 -48.76 33.05
C LYS A 367 3.30 -49.03 34.39
N ALA A 368 4.01 -48.83 35.50
CA ALA A 368 3.49 -48.95 36.86
C ALA A 368 3.08 -47.60 37.48
N ASN A 369 2.91 -46.55 36.68
CA ASN A 369 2.64 -45.15 37.09
C ASN A 369 3.67 -44.60 38.09
N ARG A 370 4.94 -44.98 37.91
CA ARG A 370 6.05 -44.46 38.73
C ARG A 370 6.74 -43.36 37.95
N SER A 371 6.85 -42.17 38.55
CA SER A 371 7.56 -41.04 37.97
C SER A 371 9.05 -41.35 37.77
N LEU A 372 9.57 -41.09 36.59
CA LEU A 372 10.98 -41.33 36.25
C LEU A 372 11.78 -40.02 36.26
N ALA A 373 12.74 -39.93 37.19
CA ALA A 373 13.66 -38.81 37.30
C ALA A 373 14.82 -38.92 36.30
N HIS A 374 15.43 -37.78 35.93
CA HIS A 374 16.61 -37.69 35.05
C HIS A 374 16.44 -38.36 33.68
N THR A 375 15.21 -38.44 33.17
CA THR A 375 14.92 -38.98 31.85
C THR A 375 15.01 -37.86 30.81
N LYS A 376 15.77 -38.08 29.74
CA LYS A 376 15.92 -37.14 28.63
C LYS A 376 14.70 -37.16 27.73
N ILE A 377 14.07 -36.00 27.55
CA ILE A 377 12.94 -35.78 26.65
C ILE A 377 13.41 -34.88 25.51
N LYS A 378 13.07 -35.26 24.28
CA LYS A 378 13.22 -34.41 23.10
C LYS A 378 11.87 -33.82 22.75
N LEU A 379 11.86 -32.51 22.53
CA LEU A 379 10.70 -31.77 22.07
C LEU A 379 11.00 -31.17 20.70
N SER A 380 9.99 -31.17 19.84
CA SER A 380 10.00 -30.47 18.55
C SER A 380 8.72 -29.68 18.41
N CYS A 381 8.81 -28.48 17.85
CA CYS A 381 7.64 -27.64 17.63
C CYS A 381 7.50 -27.26 16.15
N GLN A 382 6.26 -27.19 15.68
CA GLN A 382 5.89 -26.85 14.30
C GLN A 382 4.90 -25.69 14.27
N GLY A 383 4.74 -25.08 13.09
CA GLY A 383 3.79 -23.99 12.88
C GLY A 383 4.16 -22.70 13.62
N ALA A 384 3.17 -22.08 14.25
CA ALA A 384 3.25 -20.75 14.85
C ALA A 384 3.94 -20.68 16.23
N VAL A 385 4.44 -21.79 16.77
CA VAL A 385 5.07 -21.85 18.11
C VAL A 385 6.56 -22.19 18.07
N TYR A 386 7.31 -21.67 19.04
CA TYR A 386 8.75 -21.81 19.18
C TYR A 386 9.13 -22.06 20.64
N PHE A 387 10.32 -22.63 20.86
CA PHE A 387 10.97 -22.58 22.18
C PHE A 387 11.76 -21.27 22.35
N GLU A 388 12.19 -20.97 23.58
CA GLU A 388 13.00 -19.79 23.88
C GLU A 388 14.22 -19.67 22.96
N GLY A 389 14.46 -18.45 22.48
CA GLY A 389 15.47 -18.17 21.45
C GLY A 389 15.06 -18.58 20.03
N LYS A 390 13.76 -18.70 19.74
CA LYS A 390 13.20 -19.09 18.44
C LYS A 390 13.68 -20.48 17.96
N LYS A 391 13.97 -21.39 18.89
CA LYS A 391 14.40 -22.77 18.57
C LYS A 391 13.21 -23.65 18.19
N ARG A 392 13.44 -24.61 17.30
CA ARG A 392 12.43 -25.62 16.87
C ARG A 392 12.54 -26.95 17.60
N GLU A 393 13.69 -27.20 18.22
CA GLU A 393 13.96 -28.41 18.99
C GLU A 393 14.57 -28.04 20.33
N LEU A 394 14.24 -28.81 21.35
CA LEU A 394 14.76 -28.67 22.69
C LEU A 394 14.94 -30.04 23.33
N GLU A 395 16.06 -30.25 24.03
CA GLU A 395 16.30 -31.44 24.85
C GLU A 395 16.34 -31.02 26.32
N VAL A 396 15.55 -31.69 27.15
CA VAL A 396 15.38 -31.40 28.57
C VAL A 396 15.38 -32.70 29.38
N GLU A 397 15.73 -32.61 30.66
CA GLU A 397 15.72 -33.74 31.59
C GLU A 397 14.64 -33.58 32.65
N THR A 398 14.00 -34.67 33.04
CA THR A 398 13.02 -34.66 34.13
C THR A 398 13.66 -34.39 35.48
N ASP A 399 12.95 -33.65 36.34
CA ASP A 399 13.37 -33.40 37.72
C ASP A 399 13.28 -34.67 38.61
N LYS A 400 13.64 -34.54 39.89
CA LYS A 400 13.57 -35.65 40.86
C LYS A 400 12.16 -36.21 41.07
N ALA A 401 11.13 -35.47 40.68
CA ALA A 401 9.73 -35.87 40.75
C ALA A 401 9.18 -36.30 39.38
N GLY A 402 10.02 -36.40 38.34
CA GLY A 402 9.62 -36.82 36.98
C GLY A 402 8.92 -35.75 36.15
N HIS A 403 9.04 -34.47 36.53
CA HIS A 403 8.40 -33.35 35.83
C HIS A 403 9.37 -32.58 34.93
N VAL A 404 8.83 -32.01 33.86
CA VAL A 404 9.51 -31.02 33.02
C VAL A 404 8.58 -29.84 32.80
N GLU A 405 9.11 -28.62 32.96
CA GLU A 405 8.43 -27.38 32.60
C GLU A 405 9.14 -26.73 31.41
N VAL A 406 8.40 -26.42 30.34
CA VAL A 406 8.95 -25.78 29.14
C VAL A 406 8.26 -24.45 28.86
N ASN A 407 9.06 -23.43 28.55
CA ASN A 407 8.58 -22.12 28.12
C ASN A 407 8.29 -22.16 26.60
N LEU A 408 7.17 -21.58 26.20
CA LEU A 408 6.79 -21.45 24.80
C LEU A 408 6.77 -19.99 24.38
N LEU A 409 7.21 -19.73 23.15
CA LEU A 409 7.16 -18.45 22.46
C LEU A 409 6.17 -18.57 21.30
N ALA A 410 5.13 -17.74 21.30
CA ALA A 410 4.31 -17.55 20.11
C ALA A 410 5.07 -16.75 19.06
N GLY A 411 4.95 -17.18 17.80
CA GLY A 411 5.48 -16.46 16.65
C GLY A 411 4.80 -15.12 16.43
N GLU A 412 5.29 -14.41 15.43
CA GLU A 412 4.76 -13.10 15.00
C GLU A 412 3.55 -13.24 14.07
N LYS A 413 3.21 -14.46 13.64
CA LYS A 413 2.05 -14.75 12.80
C LYS A 413 1.04 -15.59 13.57
N VAL A 414 -0.24 -15.29 13.36
CA VAL A 414 -1.36 -16.11 13.84
C VAL A 414 -1.39 -17.46 13.14
N GLY A 415 -1.98 -18.45 13.81
CA GLY A 415 -2.25 -19.76 13.25
C GLY A 415 -1.92 -20.92 14.18
N ASP A 416 -2.00 -22.12 13.61
CA ASP A 416 -1.83 -23.37 14.34
C ASP A 416 -0.35 -23.65 14.61
N GLY A 417 -0.08 -24.18 15.78
CA GLY A 417 1.20 -24.71 16.19
C GLY A 417 1.01 -26.07 16.85
N SER A 418 2.02 -26.93 16.76
CA SER A 418 2.02 -28.18 17.51
C SER A 418 3.35 -28.39 18.20
N VAL A 419 3.32 -28.98 19.38
CA VAL A 419 4.52 -29.39 20.11
C VAL A 419 4.46 -30.90 20.27
N ALA A 420 5.38 -31.59 19.60
CA ALA A 420 5.60 -33.01 19.72
C ALA A 420 6.72 -33.28 20.73
N PHE A 421 6.57 -34.33 21.52
CA PHE A 421 7.60 -34.76 22.47
C PHE A 421 7.68 -36.28 22.53
N TRP A 422 8.91 -36.76 22.77
CA TRP A 422 9.23 -38.18 22.89
C TRP A 422 10.47 -38.36 23.74
N ILE A 423 10.70 -39.58 24.21
CA ILE A 423 11.82 -39.90 25.08
C ILE A 423 13.07 -40.14 24.23
N ALA A 424 14.22 -39.62 24.67
CA ALA A 424 15.46 -39.78 23.94
C ALA A 424 15.84 -41.28 23.85
N GLY A 425 15.67 -41.87 22.67
CA GLY A 425 15.93 -43.28 22.41
C GLY A 425 14.68 -44.08 22.02
N ASP A 426 13.48 -43.57 22.29
CA ASP A 426 12.21 -44.14 21.85
C ASP A 426 11.52 -43.15 20.90
N LYS A 427 11.59 -43.45 19.60
CA LYS A 427 10.94 -42.63 18.55
C LYS A 427 9.54 -43.11 18.20
N ASP A 428 9.11 -44.25 18.74
CA ASP A 428 7.86 -44.91 18.34
C ASP A 428 6.66 -44.40 19.14
N HIS A 429 6.90 -43.73 20.27
CA HIS A 429 5.87 -43.09 21.10
C HIS A 429 6.04 -41.56 21.10
N ILE A 430 5.37 -40.90 20.16
CA ILE A 430 5.32 -39.44 20.06
C ILE A 430 3.94 -38.98 20.53
N GLU A 431 3.90 -38.15 21.56
CA GLU A 431 2.71 -37.38 21.92
C GLU A 431 2.82 -35.96 21.35
N SER A 432 1.68 -35.37 20.98
CA SER A 432 1.62 -34.03 20.41
C SER A 432 0.49 -33.21 21.03
N ILE A 433 0.74 -31.93 21.25
CA ILE A 433 -0.23 -30.96 21.73
C ILE A 433 -0.41 -29.87 20.67
N ASP A 434 -1.64 -29.62 20.27
CA ASP A 434 -2.00 -28.52 19.37
C ASP A 434 -2.21 -27.22 20.14
N ILE A 435 -1.77 -26.12 19.53
CA ILE A 435 -1.71 -24.79 20.13
C ILE A 435 -2.22 -23.78 19.11
N GLN A 436 -3.19 -22.98 19.50
CA GLN A 436 -3.73 -21.90 18.68
C GLN A 436 -3.05 -20.58 19.06
N VAL A 437 -2.36 -19.95 18.11
CA VAL A 437 -1.78 -18.61 18.28
C VAL A 437 -2.74 -17.57 17.73
N GLN A 438 -3.27 -16.75 18.64
CA GLN A 438 -4.21 -15.66 18.35
C GLN A 438 -3.46 -14.33 18.21
N PRO A 439 -4.04 -13.36 17.48
CA PRO A 439 -3.44 -12.04 17.31
C PRO A 439 -3.43 -11.29 18.64
N ASN A 440 -2.42 -10.44 18.85
CA ASN A 440 -2.32 -9.63 20.05
C ASN A 440 -3.37 -8.51 20.07
N ILE A 441 -3.36 -7.70 21.13
CA ILE A 441 -4.21 -6.50 21.23
C ILE A 441 -4.05 -5.61 19.99
N PRO A 442 -5.14 -5.03 19.48
CA PRO A 442 -5.08 -4.16 18.32
C PRO A 442 -4.28 -2.90 18.65
N SER A 443 -3.40 -2.51 17.73
CA SER A 443 -2.54 -1.33 17.86
C SER A 443 -2.71 -0.33 16.72
N GLN A 444 -3.33 -0.75 15.62
CA GLN A 444 -3.48 0.04 14.40
C GLN A 444 -4.86 -0.13 13.79
N LEU A 445 -5.40 0.96 13.26
CA LEU A 445 -6.57 0.95 12.37
C LEU A 445 -6.13 1.42 10.99
N ILE A 446 -6.64 0.75 9.96
CA ILE A 446 -6.39 1.09 8.57
C ILE A 446 -7.73 1.21 7.86
N ILE A 447 -7.93 2.30 7.12
CA ILE A 447 -9.10 2.46 6.26
C ILE A 447 -9.05 1.41 5.15
N GLN A 448 -10.11 0.60 5.04
CA GLN A 448 -10.22 -0.41 3.99
C GLN A 448 -11.14 0.03 2.86
N LYS A 449 -12.25 0.72 3.18
CA LYS A 449 -13.25 1.14 2.18
C LYS A 449 -14.10 2.30 2.70
N GLY A 450 -14.71 3.05 1.78
CA GLY A 450 -15.71 4.07 2.10
C GLY A 450 -15.15 5.47 2.37
N ASN A 451 -13.82 5.62 2.38
CA ASN A 451 -13.22 6.95 2.41
C ASN A 451 -13.36 7.65 1.05
N ASN A 452 -13.42 8.97 1.07
CA ASN A 452 -13.42 9.85 -0.10
C ASN A 452 -14.55 9.62 -1.12
N GLN A 453 -15.67 9.06 -0.65
CA GLN A 453 -16.81 8.78 -1.50
C GLN A 453 -17.78 9.98 -1.57
N PRO A 454 -18.45 10.19 -2.72
CA PRO A 454 -19.61 11.06 -2.78
C PRO A 454 -20.82 10.37 -2.14
N GLY A 455 -21.62 11.12 -1.40
CA GLY A 455 -22.91 10.68 -0.86
C GLY A 455 -24.01 11.64 -1.24
N ARG A 456 -25.19 11.12 -1.61
CA ARG A 456 -26.37 11.97 -1.79
C ARG A 456 -26.91 12.37 -0.43
N VAL A 457 -27.19 13.66 -0.25
CA VAL A 457 -27.85 14.17 0.95
C VAL A 457 -29.17 13.44 1.19
N GLY A 458 -29.49 13.15 2.45
CA GLY A 458 -30.67 12.38 2.85
C GLY A 458 -30.62 10.89 2.51
N GLN A 459 -29.52 10.37 1.93
CA GLN A 459 -29.37 8.95 1.58
C GLN A 459 -28.22 8.28 2.33
N ARG A 460 -28.33 6.96 2.46
CA ARG A 460 -27.25 6.10 2.91
C ARG A 460 -26.11 6.09 1.90
N LEU A 461 -24.87 6.10 2.38
CA LEU A 461 -23.68 6.02 1.52
C LEU A 461 -23.67 4.73 0.69
N ASN A 462 -23.16 4.83 -0.54
CA ASN A 462 -23.07 3.71 -1.48
C ASN A 462 -22.11 2.61 -0.97
N HIS A 463 -21.09 3.01 -0.23
CA HIS A 463 -20.17 2.10 0.42
C HIS A 463 -20.16 2.37 1.93
N PRO A 464 -20.30 1.36 2.78
CA PRO A 464 -20.10 1.54 4.21
C PRO A 464 -18.65 1.97 4.49
N LEU A 465 -18.44 2.62 5.63
CA LEU A 465 -17.09 2.93 6.10
C LEU A 465 -16.52 1.66 6.71
N GLN A 466 -15.39 1.18 6.18
CA GLN A 466 -14.74 -0.05 6.64
C GLN A 466 -13.34 0.23 7.14
N VAL A 467 -13.00 -0.31 8.31
CA VAL A 467 -11.63 -0.31 8.86
C VAL A 467 -11.16 -1.72 9.16
N LEU A 468 -9.86 -1.92 9.04
CA LEU A 468 -9.14 -3.12 9.43
C LEU A 468 -8.32 -2.85 10.69
N ALA A 469 -8.57 -3.61 11.76
CA ALA A 469 -7.77 -3.58 12.98
C ALA A 469 -6.61 -4.57 12.89
N ARG A 470 -5.40 -4.12 13.26
CA ARG A 470 -4.18 -4.94 13.28
C ARG A 470 -3.44 -4.84 14.59
N ASP A 471 -2.79 -5.94 14.98
CA ASP A 471 -1.81 -5.97 16.06
C ASP A 471 -0.48 -5.33 15.64
N GLN A 472 0.47 -5.24 16.57
CA GLN A 472 1.79 -4.64 16.33
C GLN A 472 2.65 -5.39 15.31
N TYR A 473 2.29 -6.63 14.97
CA TYR A 473 2.97 -7.49 14.00
C TYR A 473 2.26 -7.51 12.63
N GLY A 474 1.17 -6.75 12.49
CA GLY A 474 0.39 -6.64 11.27
C GLY A 474 -0.66 -7.74 11.08
N ASN A 475 -0.94 -8.56 12.10
CA ASN A 475 -1.99 -9.57 12.04
C ASN A 475 -3.37 -8.94 12.24
N PRO A 476 -4.40 -9.39 11.49
CA PRO A 476 -5.77 -8.94 11.71
C PRO A 476 -6.27 -9.37 13.09
N VAL A 477 -6.96 -8.48 13.81
CA VAL A 477 -7.48 -8.75 15.16
C VAL A 477 -9.00 -8.88 15.10
N PRO A 478 -9.57 -10.10 15.30
CA PRO A 478 -11.02 -10.28 15.42
C PRO A 478 -11.53 -9.78 16.76
N ASP A 479 -12.83 -9.47 16.82
CA ASP A 479 -13.55 -8.99 18.01
C ASP A 479 -12.98 -7.70 18.63
N ALA A 480 -12.13 -6.98 17.91
CA ALA A 480 -11.63 -5.67 18.32
C ALA A 480 -12.77 -4.65 18.31
N GLU A 481 -12.95 -3.94 19.43
CA GLU A 481 -13.98 -2.92 19.56
C GLU A 481 -13.51 -1.57 18.97
N VAL A 482 -14.18 -1.13 17.91
CA VAL A 482 -13.94 0.13 17.21
C VAL A 482 -15.12 1.07 17.40
N ASN A 483 -14.86 2.27 17.91
CA ASN A 483 -15.83 3.32 18.06
C ASN A 483 -15.79 4.26 16.85
N PHE A 484 -16.90 4.35 16.14
CA PHE A 484 -17.13 5.31 15.07
C PHE A 484 -17.84 6.55 15.61
N ARG A 485 -17.38 7.73 15.23
CA ARG A 485 -17.92 9.02 15.70
C ARG A 485 -18.00 10.04 14.58
N ILE A 486 -19.16 10.67 14.41
CA ILE A 486 -19.33 11.78 13.48
C ILE A 486 -18.72 13.06 14.09
N LEU A 487 -17.58 13.50 13.55
CA LEU A 487 -16.90 14.73 13.92
C LEU A 487 -17.50 15.95 13.24
N LEU A 488 -17.84 15.82 11.95
CA LEU A 488 -18.38 16.90 11.13
C LEU A 488 -19.60 16.44 10.35
N GLY A 489 -20.59 17.32 10.24
CA GLY A 489 -21.87 17.07 9.61
C GLY A 489 -22.94 16.55 10.56
N ASP A 490 -24.17 16.53 10.06
CA ASP A 490 -25.42 16.29 10.78
C ASP A 490 -26.03 14.91 10.48
N GLY A 491 -25.29 14.05 9.77
CA GLY A 491 -25.68 12.67 9.48
C GLY A 491 -25.76 11.76 10.72
N HIS A 492 -26.08 10.49 10.49
CA HIS A 492 -26.15 9.47 11.54
C HIS A 492 -25.52 8.15 11.10
N LEU A 493 -25.00 7.43 12.08
CA LEU A 493 -24.48 6.07 12.00
C LEU A 493 -25.62 5.10 12.33
N ASN A 494 -25.69 3.97 11.61
CA ASN A 494 -26.60 2.84 11.86
C ASN A 494 -27.97 3.23 12.46
N GLY A 495 -28.78 3.98 11.69
CA GLY A 495 -30.19 4.23 12.03
C GLY A 495 -30.47 5.22 13.15
N GLY A 496 -29.49 6.00 13.63
CA GLY A 496 -29.81 7.24 14.38
C GLY A 496 -28.80 7.75 15.42
N THR A 497 -27.62 7.13 15.56
CA THR A 497 -26.63 7.59 16.55
C THR A 497 -25.49 8.38 15.89
N ARG A 498 -24.85 9.28 16.65
CA ARG A 498 -23.60 9.94 16.22
C ARG A 498 -22.34 9.19 16.63
N ASN A 499 -22.48 8.22 17.55
CA ASN A 499 -21.42 7.34 18.05
C ASN A 499 -21.88 5.89 17.96
N TYR A 500 -21.11 5.02 17.34
CA TYR A 500 -21.45 3.61 17.15
C TYR A 500 -20.24 2.72 17.46
N LEU A 501 -20.42 1.76 18.37
CA LEU A 501 -19.41 0.78 18.72
C LEU A 501 -19.64 -0.49 17.89
N ALA A 502 -18.61 -0.90 17.14
CA ALA A 502 -18.64 -2.08 16.29
C ALA A 502 -17.48 -3.02 16.63
N SER A 503 -17.69 -4.32 16.51
CA SER A 503 -16.63 -5.33 16.66
C SER A 503 -16.12 -5.76 15.28
N THR A 504 -14.83 -6.10 15.18
CA THR A 504 -14.25 -6.67 13.97
C THR A 504 -14.59 -8.14 13.80
N ASN A 505 -14.70 -8.59 12.55
CA ASN A 505 -14.92 -9.99 12.19
C ASN A 505 -13.61 -10.82 12.21
N GLU A 506 -13.66 -12.10 11.80
CA GLU A 506 -12.51 -13.01 11.72
C GLU A 506 -11.33 -12.47 10.88
N PHE A 507 -11.60 -11.58 9.93
CA PHE A 507 -10.57 -10.93 9.11
C PHE A 507 -10.05 -9.61 9.70
N GLY A 508 -10.47 -9.26 10.92
CA GLY A 508 -10.13 -8.00 11.59
C GLY A 508 -10.85 -6.78 11.02
N ILE A 509 -11.92 -6.98 10.24
CA ILE A 509 -12.63 -5.91 9.54
C ILE A 509 -13.91 -5.57 10.28
N THR A 510 -14.21 -4.29 10.43
CA THR A 510 -15.53 -3.82 10.89
C THR A 510 -16.04 -2.72 9.98
N GLU A 511 -17.36 -2.57 9.93
CA GLU A 511 -18.03 -1.62 9.06
C GLU A 511 -19.17 -0.87 9.75
N VAL A 512 -19.44 0.34 9.28
CA VAL A 512 -20.59 1.14 9.72
C VAL A 512 -21.27 1.80 8.54
N ASP A 513 -22.60 1.81 8.58
CA ASP A 513 -23.40 2.54 7.62
C ASP A 513 -23.60 3.97 8.07
N VAL A 514 -23.38 4.89 7.14
CA VAL A 514 -23.60 6.32 7.35
C VAL A 514 -24.73 6.77 6.44
N THR A 515 -25.68 7.48 7.03
CA THR A 515 -26.71 8.19 6.29
C THR A 515 -26.46 9.67 6.44
N LEU A 516 -26.28 10.35 5.30
CA LEU A 516 -26.12 11.79 5.27
C LEU A 516 -27.47 12.44 5.54
N SER A 517 -27.46 13.58 6.22
CA SER A 517 -28.65 14.41 6.37
C SER A 517 -28.83 15.30 5.13
N ASN A 518 -29.77 16.25 5.18
CA ASN A 518 -30.20 17.02 4.00
C ASN A 518 -29.26 18.17 3.64
N GLU A 519 -28.16 18.37 4.37
CA GLU A 519 -27.21 19.45 4.12
C GLU A 519 -26.04 18.96 3.25
N PRO A 520 -25.80 19.58 2.07
CA PRO A 520 -24.61 19.30 1.27
C PRO A 520 -23.38 19.92 1.95
N GLY A 521 -22.27 19.18 2.00
CA GLY A 521 -21.16 19.54 2.87
C GLY A 521 -20.13 18.43 2.96
N PHE A 522 -19.01 18.69 3.64
CA PHE A 522 -18.17 17.57 4.04
C PHE A 522 -18.71 16.98 5.32
N HIS A 523 -18.60 15.67 5.39
CA HIS A 523 -18.87 14.92 6.60
C HIS A 523 -17.58 14.21 6.99
N LYS A 524 -17.26 14.28 8.29
CA LYS A 524 -16.09 13.61 8.86
C LYS A 524 -16.54 12.58 9.87
N VAL A 525 -16.10 11.35 9.69
CA VAL A 525 -16.35 10.26 10.64
C VAL A 525 -14.99 9.71 11.10
N GLU A 526 -14.74 9.76 12.39
CA GLU A 526 -13.56 9.16 13.00
C GLU A 526 -13.86 7.71 13.37
N ALA A 527 -12.89 6.82 13.20
CA ALA A 527 -12.87 5.48 13.77
C ALA A 527 -11.66 5.33 14.70
N ALA A 528 -11.92 4.96 15.95
CA ALA A 528 -10.90 4.81 16.98
C ALA A 528 -11.07 3.49 17.73
N LEU A 529 -9.97 2.85 18.13
CA LEU A 529 -10.02 1.70 19.03
C LEU A 529 -10.56 2.16 20.39
N LYS A 530 -11.46 1.38 20.99
CA LYS A 530 -12.12 1.72 22.26
C LYS A 530 -11.12 1.92 23.41
N ASP A 531 -10.01 1.19 23.39
CA ASP A 531 -8.95 1.27 24.40
C ASP A 531 -7.97 2.44 24.19
N GLY A 532 -8.09 3.17 23.08
CA GLY A 532 -7.27 4.34 22.75
C GLY A 532 -5.81 4.05 22.42
N LYS A 533 -5.43 2.77 22.22
CA LYS A 533 -4.02 2.38 22.01
C LYS A 533 -3.51 2.56 20.58
N GLY A 534 -4.39 2.87 19.63
CA GLY A 534 -4.04 3.15 18.24
C GLY A 534 -4.38 4.56 17.81
N THR A 535 -3.70 5.04 16.76
CA THR A 535 -4.05 6.31 16.11
C THR A 535 -5.44 6.20 15.47
N PRO A 536 -6.38 7.10 15.79
CA PRO A 536 -7.67 7.17 15.09
C PRO A 536 -7.48 7.40 13.59
N VAL A 537 -8.41 6.90 12.80
CA VAL A 537 -8.48 7.18 11.35
C VAL A 537 -9.72 8.00 11.04
N GLU A 538 -9.59 8.93 10.11
CA GLU A 538 -10.69 9.83 9.72
C GLU A 538 -11.16 9.52 8.30
N PHE A 539 -12.46 9.36 8.15
CA PHE A 539 -13.15 9.25 6.88
C PHE A 539 -13.66 10.62 6.45
N HIS A 540 -13.36 10.99 5.21
CA HIS A 540 -13.83 12.19 4.55
C HIS A 540 -14.89 11.82 3.51
N ILE A 541 -16.06 12.44 3.60
CA ILE A 541 -17.20 12.18 2.72
C ILE A 541 -17.68 13.51 2.15
N LEU A 542 -18.01 13.52 0.86
CA LEU A 542 -18.59 14.69 0.19
C LEU A 542 -20.09 14.50 -0.03
N GLY A 543 -20.90 15.24 0.73
CA GLY A 543 -22.35 15.33 0.54
C GLY A 543 -22.70 16.18 -0.68
N THR A 544 -23.29 15.56 -1.70
CA THR A 544 -23.78 16.20 -2.92
C THR A 544 -25.31 16.18 -2.96
N GLN A 545 -25.92 17.19 -3.59
CA GLN A 545 -27.38 17.23 -3.78
C GLN A 545 -27.90 16.07 -4.65
#